data_AF-A0A7T8GT40-F1
#
_entry.id   AF-A0A7T8GT40-F1
#
_cell.length_a   1.000
_cell.length_b   1.000
_cell.length_c   1.000
_cell.angle_alpha   90.00
_cell.angle_beta   90.00
_cell.angle_gamma   90.00
#
_symmetry.space_group_name_H-M   'P 1'
#
loop_
_entity.id
_entity.type
_entity.pdbx_description
1 polymer ?
#
loop_
_entity_poly.entity_id
_entity_poly.type
_entity_poly.pdbx_seq_one_letter_code
_entity_poly.pdbx_strand_id
1 'polypeptide(L)' 'MDREKWISLFIKYNTALPSFAAVERMFSTAGDVLRPKRASMTSDRFEKLVFTKGNMQLLDAVLRRERKSESERETDV' A
#
# COMPACT_ATOMS: atom_id res chain seq x y z
N MET A 1 -12.83 12.48 29.28
CA MET A 1 -11.46 11.99 28.98
C MET A 1 -11.56 11.21 27.69
N ASP A 2 -11.24 11.87 26.59
CA ASP A 2 -11.74 11.49 25.26
C ASP A 2 -10.88 10.38 24.66
N ARG A 3 -11.44 9.17 24.59
CA ARG A 3 -10.84 7.99 23.92
C ARG A 3 -10.31 8.34 22.52
N GLU A 4 -11.05 9.17 21.80
CA GLU A 4 -10.68 9.73 20.48
C GLU A 4 -9.30 10.39 20.49
N LYS A 5 -9.00 11.20 21.52
CA LYS A 5 -7.70 11.88 21.65
C LYS A 5 -6.58 10.88 21.84
N TRP A 6 -6.78 9.86 22.67
CA TRP A 6 -5.78 8.80 22.88
C TRP A 6 -5.53 7.98 21.62
N ILE A 7 -6.57 7.65 20.86
CA ILE A 7 -6.43 6.94 19.58
C ILE A 7 -5.66 7.81 18.57
N SER A 8 -5.98 9.10 18.47
CA SER A 8 -5.26 10.01 17.58
C SER A 8 -3.79 10.15 17.94
N LEU A 9 -3.46 10.22 19.23
CA LEU A 9 -2.07 10.26 19.72
C LEU A 9 -1.36 8.94 19.45
N PHE A 10 -2.04 7.81 19.70
CA PHE A 10 -1.52 6.48 19.43
C PHE A 10 -1.21 6.30 17.94
N ILE A 11 -2.12 6.68 17.05
CA ILE A 11 -1.89 6.64 15.60
C ILE A 11 -0.79 7.63 15.18
N LYS A 12 -0.66 8.79 15.82
CA LYS A 12 0.37 9.75 15.45
C LYS A 12 1.79 9.28 15.82
N TYR A 13 1.96 8.67 16.99
CA TYR A 13 3.28 8.39 17.56
C TYR A 13 3.65 6.89 17.60
N ASN A 14 2.68 5.99 17.76
CA ASN A 14 2.92 4.55 17.87
C ASN A 14 2.78 3.80 16.55
N THR A 15 2.30 4.43 15.47
CA THR A 15 2.27 3.82 14.13
C THR A 15 3.67 3.61 13.55
N ALA A 16 4.72 4.14 14.19
CA ALA A 16 6.10 3.75 13.90
C ALA A 16 6.51 2.39 14.53
N LEU A 17 5.74 1.83 15.47
CA LEU A 17 6.04 0.51 16.07
C LEU A 17 5.80 -0.69 15.13
N PRO A 18 4.85 -0.69 14.17
CA PRO A 18 4.88 -1.67 13.07
C PRO A 18 5.97 -1.40 12.02
N SER A 19 6.86 -0.40 12.20
CA SER A 19 7.86 -0.06 11.17
C SER A 19 8.73 -1.25 10.82
N PHE A 20 9.14 -2.08 11.79
CA PHE A 20 10.01 -3.21 11.47
C PHE A 20 9.31 -4.26 10.59
N ALA A 21 8.15 -4.78 11.00
CA ALA A 21 7.44 -5.80 10.22
C ALA A 21 7.00 -5.28 8.83
N ALA A 22 6.55 -4.01 8.75
CA ALA A 22 6.17 -3.40 7.48
C ALA A 22 7.40 -3.18 6.57
N VAL A 23 8.52 -2.73 7.13
CA VAL A 23 9.78 -2.52 6.41
C VAL A 23 10.42 -3.86 6.01
N GLU A 24 10.40 -4.87 6.86
CA GLU A 24 10.84 -6.24 6.55
C GLU A 24 10.02 -6.83 5.40
N ARG A 25 8.69 -6.67 5.42
CA ARG A 25 7.83 -7.07 4.30
C ARG A 25 8.17 -6.31 3.01
N MET A 26 8.49 -5.02 3.12
CA MET A 26 8.94 -4.21 1.97
C MET A 26 10.27 -4.75 1.42
N PHE A 27 11.26 -5.01 2.28
CA PHE A 27 12.57 -5.56 1.87
C PHE A 27 12.47 -6.98 1.32
N SER A 28 11.61 -7.84 1.89
CA SER A 28 11.33 -9.16 1.34
C SER A 28 10.74 -9.05 -0.06
N THR A 29 9.77 -8.14 -0.26
CA THR A 29 9.20 -7.86 -1.59
C THR A 29 10.25 -7.31 -2.55
N ALA A 30 11.11 -6.42 -2.08
CA ALA A 30 12.22 -5.85 -2.86
C ALA A 30 13.22 -6.93 -3.29
N GLY A 31 13.57 -7.86 -2.41
CA GLY A 31 14.43 -9.01 -2.73
C GLY A 31 13.82 -9.93 -3.78
N ASP A 32 12.50 -10.15 -3.74
CA ASP A 32 11.80 -10.93 -4.77
C ASP A 32 11.76 -10.22 -6.14
N VAL A 33 11.71 -8.88 -6.14
CA VAL A 33 11.78 -8.08 -7.37
C VAL A 33 13.22 -8.00 -7.91
N LEU A 34 14.22 -7.96 -7.04
CA LEU A 34 15.65 -7.85 -7.38
C LEU A 34 16.22 -9.22 -7.80
N ARG A 35 15.88 -9.65 -9.02
CA ARG A 35 16.37 -10.90 -9.62
C ARG A 35 17.24 -10.63 -10.85
N PRO A 36 18.21 -11.50 -11.20
CA PRO A 36 19.08 -11.31 -12.38
C PRO A 36 18.32 -11.09 -13.69
N LYS A 37 17.17 -11.75 -13.86
CA LYS A 37 16.29 -11.58 -15.03
C LYS A 37 15.70 -10.17 -15.17
N ARG A 38 15.75 -9.35 -14.11
CA ARG A 38 15.24 -7.98 -14.04
C ARG A 38 16.37 -6.95 -13.91
N ALA A 39 17.61 -7.32 -14.22
CA ALA A 39 18.79 -6.45 -14.11
C ALA A 39 18.75 -5.20 -15.01
N SER A 40 17.92 -5.17 -16.05
CA SER A 40 17.74 -3.99 -16.91
C SER A 40 16.75 -2.95 -16.37
N MET A 41 16.20 -3.15 -15.17
CA MET A 41 15.24 -2.22 -14.56
C MET A 41 15.95 -1.03 -13.91
N THR A 42 15.46 0.17 -14.17
CA THR A 42 15.93 1.40 -13.50
C THR A 42 15.45 1.47 -12.04
N SER A 43 16.17 2.23 -11.18
CA SER A 43 15.79 2.41 -9.77
C SER A 43 14.34 2.88 -9.61
N ASP A 44 13.94 3.91 -10.38
CA ASP A 44 12.58 4.46 -10.34
C ASP A 44 11.51 3.41 -10.61
N ARG A 45 11.75 2.51 -11.58
CA ARG A 45 10.82 1.43 -11.91
C ARG A 45 10.81 0.35 -10.86
N PHE A 46 11.97 0.06 -10.28
CA PHE A 46 12.09 -0.88 -9.17
C PHE A 46 11.29 -0.41 -7.95
N GLU A 47 11.48 0.83 -7.52
CA GLU A 47 10.78 1.43 -6.38
C GLU A 47 9.27 1.47 -6.59
N LYS A 48 8.82 1.91 -7.77
CA LYS A 48 7.39 1.90 -8.14
C LYS A 48 6.79 0.50 -8.11
N LEU A 49 7.54 -0.50 -8.60
CA LEU A 49 7.08 -1.90 -8.62
C LEU A 49 6.99 -2.47 -7.20
N VAL A 50 7.99 -2.23 -6.35
CA VAL A 50 7.98 -2.65 -4.94
C VAL A 50 6.80 -1.99 -4.21
N PHE A 51 6.60 -0.68 -4.39
CA PHE A 51 5.49 0.06 -3.80
C PHE A 51 4.13 -0.50 -4.23
N THR A 52 3.94 -0.74 -5.54
CA THR A 52 2.67 -1.25 -6.08
C THR A 52 2.40 -2.68 -5.59
N LYS A 53 3.44 -3.54 -5.58
CA LYS A 53 3.32 -4.94 -5.16
C LYS A 53 3.03 -5.06 -3.66
N GLY A 54 3.69 -4.25 -2.83
CA GLY A 54 3.45 -4.22 -1.38
C GLY A 54 2.06 -3.72 -0.99
N ASN A 55 1.39 -2.95 -1.86
CA ASN A 55 0.10 -2.34 -1.60
C ASN A 55 -1.04 -2.91 -2.47
N MET A 56 -0.84 -4.08 -3.10
CA MET A 56 -1.79 -4.64 -4.07
C MET A 56 -3.21 -4.82 -3.50
N GLN A 57 -3.34 -5.20 -2.23
CA GLN A 57 -4.62 -5.34 -1.55
C GLN A 57 -5.39 -4.01 -1.44
N LEU A 58 -4.66 -2.91 -1.16
CA LEU A 58 -5.24 -1.57 -1.10
C LEU A 58 -5.65 -1.10 -2.49
N LEU A 59 -4.79 -1.35 -3.49
CA LEU A 59 -5.08 -1.02 -4.89
C LEU A 59 -6.35 -1.72 -5.38
N ASP A 60 -6.47 -3.02 -5.08
CA ASP A 60 -7.63 -3.84 -5.44
C ASP A 60 -8.91 -3.39 -4.72
N ALA A 61 -8.81 -2.95 -3.47
CA ALA A 61 -9.92 -2.34 -2.75
C ALA A 61 -10.37 -1.01 -3.39
N VAL A 62 -9.44 -0.16 -3.80
CA VAL A 62 -9.74 1.12 -4.51
C VAL A 62 -10.41 0.85 -5.85
N LEU A 63 -9.86 -0.05 -6.66
CA LEU A 63 -10.42 -0.41 -7.98
C LEU A 63 -11.81 -1.03 -7.88
N ARG A 64 -12.11 -1.77 -6.79
CA ARG A 64 -13.48 -2.25 -6.54
C ARG A 64 -14.44 -1.12 -6.19
N ARG A 65 -14.00 -0.12 -5.42
CA ARG A 65 -14.83 1.04 -5.07
C ARG A 65 -15.12 1.90 -6.30
N GLU A 66 -14.12 2.14 -7.14
CA GLU A 66 -14.28 2.90 -8.38
C GLU A 66 -15.29 2.24 -9.32
N ARG A 67 -15.16 0.93 -9.57
CA ARG A 67 -16.12 0.18 -10.39
C ARG A 67 -17.55 0.21 -9.83
N LYS A 68 -17.70 0.16 -8.51
CA LYS A 68 -19.03 0.26 -7.88
C LYS A 68 -19.65 1.64 -8.11
N SER A 69 -18.86 2.71 -7.97
CA SER A 69 -19.31 4.08 -8.19
C SER A 69 -19.62 4.42 -9.65
N GLU A 70 -18.98 3.73 -10.61
CA GLU A 70 -19.32 3.85 -12.04
C GLU A 70 -20.64 3.16 -12.34
N SER A 71 -20.83 1.94 -11.84
CA SER A 71 -22.09 1.21 -12.01
C SER A 71 -23.29 1.93 -11.40
N GLU A 72 -23.12 2.60 -10.25
CA GLU A 72 -24.18 3.40 -9.61
C GLU A 72 -24.54 4.65 -10.43
N ARG A 73 -23.55 5.27 -11.09
CA ARG A 73 -23.78 6.43 -11.99
C ARG A 73 -24.46 6.06 -13.31
N GLU A 74 -24.27 4.83 -13.78
CA GLU A 74 -24.84 4.33 -15.04
C GLU A 74 -26.30 3.86 -14.88
N THR A 75 -26.72 3.53 -13.65
CA THR A 75 -28.11 3.16 -13.33
C THR A 75 -29.04 4.36 -13.05
N ASP A 76 -28.49 5.56 -12.87
CA ASP A 76 -29.22 6.81 -12.60
C ASP A 76 -29.47 7.65 -13.88
N VAL A 77 -29.24 7.09 -15.08
CA VAL A 77 -29.51 7.67 -16.41
C VAL A 77 -30.60 6.87 -17.12
#